data_AF-H2AS84-F1
#
_entry.id   AF-H2AS84-F1
#
_cell.length_a   1.000
_cell.length_b   1.000
_cell.length_c   1.000
_cell.angle_alpha   90.00
_cell.angle_beta   90.00
_cell.angle_gamma   90.00
#
_symmetry.space_group_name_H-M   'P 1'
#
loop_
_entity.id
_entity.type
_entity.pdbx_description
1 polymer ?
#
loop_
_entity_poly.entity_id
_entity_poly.type
_entity_poly.pdbx_seq_one_letter_code
_entity_poly.pdbx_strand_id
1 'polypeptide(L)'
;MEVTDLLEAYNSTNDDDIKYMLLKKEKKISNKEDLYKFIWELSLPILQRSIQGTTSSQILGDLLSQEVLPFTIGAYFQDMRIHEVVEESKPIISLICESCKNYCTESDIFLQALRNILQNFIERDILFVYDECFDDSTNIVTYFCSISSSGPLYTECLTLLLKLCYNGQEKSIPAVLLDSILSVADKGSNTVITNDLLKTMCKLTTSWELDVVTERISLSAFLTISCYWYKFTPSVTHLFVNFLIPMLASEMNTLEVLKIIQNLSPFFQIRSVSTGKVYLDTELVEKLKSSVKQLLASTNDTIGFYESGLRGRNGNLKIENDPIDSDQKNYISQLDFSDDEDEIEFENENMVSSNIPSNEILKLREIQQLLLDVEDKINAVDVAVVVGHDHDEAMVDVLDLKEISVGLNNFPSKAILLATLFHKLRIGKDEIELSTLQTSLNVTEQLIKNKEQINLTMEEQSKLCELILPYLQKNKRFVNILKVGNMKQKIDDGKSLRLSILVILQQVDELPFNVCGEILKTVIDYSLLHTQDDLSLAIEIVSRLIVRYYHAFEGLDKDWYNENVYSPLVNYRFAEPDAQRRISELLSKYKSFAVSKSI
;
A
#
# COMPACT_ATOMS: atom_id res chain seq x y z
N MET A 1 24.29 -32.47 22.26
CA MET A 1 23.95 -33.89 22.56
C MET A 1 23.44 -34.51 21.28
N GLU A 2 23.91 -35.70 20.91
CA GLU A 2 23.40 -36.40 19.71
C GLU A 2 21.94 -36.79 19.94
N VAL A 3 21.14 -36.85 18.86
CA VAL A 3 19.70 -37.13 18.97
C VAL A 3 19.42 -38.51 19.54
N THR A 4 20.23 -39.51 19.20
CA THR A 4 20.11 -40.88 19.73
C THR A 4 20.32 -40.94 21.23
N ASP A 5 21.34 -40.24 21.75
CA ASP A 5 21.61 -40.17 23.18
C ASP A 5 20.46 -39.46 23.91
N LEU A 6 19.88 -38.43 23.27
CA LEU A 6 18.77 -37.68 23.82
C LEU A 6 17.53 -38.56 23.97
N LEU A 7 17.22 -39.34 22.94
CA LEU A 7 16.11 -40.30 22.95
C LEU A 7 16.29 -41.36 24.05
N GLU A 8 17.48 -41.94 24.17
CA GLU A 8 17.78 -42.94 25.19
C GLU A 8 17.66 -42.34 26.60
N ALA A 9 18.29 -41.19 26.85
CA ALA A 9 18.23 -40.50 28.14
C ALA A 9 16.80 -40.09 28.50
N TYR A 10 16.03 -39.56 27.54
CA TYR A 10 14.65 -39.14 27.76
C TYR A 10 13.73 -40.31 28.10
N ASN A 11 13.87 -41.44 27.40
CA ASN A 11 13.05 -42.64 27.62
C ASN A 11 13.46 -43.42 28.88
N SER A 12 14.69 -43.26 29.35
CA SER A 12 15.20 -43.92 30.56
C SER A 12 14.67 -43.34 31.88
N THR A 13 14.05 -42.16 31.84
CA THR A 13 13.58 -41.45 33.03
C THR A 13 12.08 -41.16 32.96
N ASN A 14 11.41 -41.20 34.11
CA ASN A 14 10.03 -40.73 34.26
C ASN A 14 9.94 -39.37 34.94
N ASP A 15 11.06 -38.81 35.39
CA ASP A 15 11.14 -37.53 36.07
C ASP A 15 11.01 -36.38 35.06
N ASP A 16 9.97 -35.56 35.23
CA ASP A 16 9.64 -34.46 34.31
C ASP A 16 10.64 -33.30 34.39
N ASP A 17 11.31 -33.08 35.53
CA ASP A 17 12.36 -32.08 35.66
C ASP A 17 13.61 -32.49 34.88
N ILE A 18 13.96 -33.78 34.95
CA ILE A 18 15.08 -34.33 34.16
C ILE A 18 14.73 -34.23 32.66
N LYS A 19 13.51 -34.57 32.27
CA LYS A 19 13.03 -34.42 30.87
C LYS A 19 13.10 -32.98 30.40
N TYR A 20 12.68 -32.02 31.22
CA TYR A 20 12.77 -30.59 30.93
C TYR A 20 14.22 -30.16 30.69
N MET A 21 15.12 -30.55 31.59
CA MET A 21 16.55 -30.25 31.49
C MET A 21 17.20 -30.89 30.26
N LEU A 22 16.82 -32.13 29.90
CA LEU A 22 17.27 -32.79 28.68
C LEU A 22 16.80 -32.05 27.43
N LEU A 23 15.53 -31.64 27.38
CA LEU A 23 14.98 -30.87 26.28
C LEU A 23 15.59 -29.47 26.17
N LYS A 24 16.17 -28.87 27.21
CA LYS A 24 16.89 -27.58 27.10
C LYS A 24 18.34 -27.70 26.63
N LYS A 25 18.94 -28.89 26.69
CA LYS A 25 20.32 -29.07 26.20
C LYS A 25 20.39 -28.83 24.70
N GLU A 26 21.50 -28.26 24.26
CA GLU A 26 21.78 -28.06 22.83
C GLU A 26 21.89 -29.42 22.12
N LYS A 27 21.16 -29.57 21.01
CA LYS A 27 21.11 -30.80 20.22
C LYS A 27 22.03 -30.61 19.01
N LYS A 28 22.77 -31.66 18.71
CA LYS A 28 23.54 -31.75 17.47
C LYS A 28 22.71 -32.54 16.49
N ILE A 29 22.26 -31.88 15.43
CA ILE A 29 21.57 -32.52 14.31
C ILE A 29 22.56 -32.53 13.16
N SER A 30 23.13 -33.69 12.88
CA SER A 30 24.21 -33.84 11.91
C SER A 30 23.68 -34.07 10.49
N ASN A 31 22.46 -34.61 10.37
CA ASN A 31 21.85 -34.95 9.10
C ASN A 31 20.31 -34.92 9.17
N LYS A 32 19.68 -35.19 8.02
CA LYS A 32 18.23 -35.21 7.84
C LYS A 32 17.56 -36.28 8.70
N GLU A 33 18.11 -37.49 8.78
CA GLU A 33 17.55 -38.59 9.57
C GLU A 33 17.50 -38.26 11.07
N ASP A 34 18.53 -37.59 11.59
CA ASP A 34 18.57 -37.12 12.98
C ASP A 34 17.44 -36.13 13.26
N LEU A 35 17.16 -35.23 12.31
CA LEU A 35 16.04 -34.29 12.42
C LEU A 35 14.70 -35.02 12.41
N TYR A 36 14.52 -35.99 11.51
CA TYR A 36 13.28 -36.79 11.48
C TYR A 36 13.09 -37.58 12.77
N LYS A 37 14.13 -38.21 13.31
CA LYS A 37 14.05 -38.89 14.61
C LYS A 37 13.68 -37.93 15.73
N PHE A 38 14.32 -36.76 15.77
CA PHE A 38 13.99 -35.74 16.76
C PHE A 38 12.54 -35.27 16.66
N ILE A 39 11.99 -35.09 15.46
CA ILE A 39 10.61 -34.66 15.27
C ILE A 39 9.63 -35.80 15.56
N TRP A 40 9.82 -36.95 14.93
CA TRP A 40 8.87 -38.07 14.93
C TRP A 40 8.90 -38.91 16.20
N GLU A 41 10.09 -39.22 16.72
CA GLU A 41 10.25 -40.12 17.87
C GLU A 41 10.22 -39.38 19.21
N LEU A 42 10.52 -38.07 19.22
CA LEU A 42 10.55 -37.26 20.45
C LEU A 42 9.51 -36.15 20.46
N SER A 43 9.60 -35.21 19.52
CA SER A 43 8.85 -33.94 19.59
C SER A 43 7.35 -34.14 19.45
N LEU A 44 6.88 -34.81 18.39
CA LEU A 44 5.45 -35.02 18.16
C LEU A 44 4.81 -35.87 19.26
N PRO A 45 5.40 -36.98 19.75
CA PRO A 45 4.84 -37.72 20.88
C PRO A 45 4.68 -36.89 22.15
N ILE A 46 5.63 -35.98 22.44
CA ILE A 46 5.52 -35.08 23.61
C ILE A 46 4.38 -34.10 23.42
N LEU A 47 4.28 -33.47 22.24
CA LEU A 47 3.18 -32.56 21.91
C LEU A 47 1.83 -33.28 21.97
N GLN A 48 1.71 -34.50 21.45
CA GLN A 48 0.48 -35.30 21.54
C GLN A 48 0.09 -35.60 22.99
N ARG A 49 1.06 -36.01 23.83
CA ARG A 49 0.80 -36.27 25.26
C ARG A 49 0.36 -35.02 26.01
N SER A 50 0.90 -33.86 25.64
CA SER A 50 0.56 -32.58 26.30
C SER A 50 -0.91 -32.17 26.11
N ILE A 51 -1.58 -32.69 25.06
CA ILE A 51 -3.01 -32.46 24.82
C ILE A 51 -3.87 -33.20 25.84
N GLN A 52 -3.49 -34.43 26.18
CA GLN A 52 -4.30 -35.34 27.00
C GLN A 52 -3.83 -35.44 28.46
N GLY A 53 -2.69 -34.85 28.79
CA GLY A 53 -1.92 -35.17 29.99
C GLY A 53 -2.04 -34.18 31.16
N THR A 54 -1.25 -34.47 32.20
CA THR A 54 -1.10 -33.68 33.44
C THR A 54 -0.42 -32.34 33.20
N THR A 55 -0.50 -31.41 34.16
CA THR A 55 0.17 -30.09 34.12
C THR A 55 1.66 -30.19 33.75
N SER A 56 2.36 -31.23 34.19
CA SER A 56 3.77 -31.45 33.85
C SER A 56 3.99 -31.74 32.36
N SER A 57 3.08 -32.48 31.71
CA SER A 57 3.14 -32.75 30.27
C SER A 57 2.85 -31.50 29.42
N GLN A 58 2.02 -30.58 29.93
CA GLN A 58 1.76 -29.28 29.30
C GLN A 58 3.01 -28.41 29.30
N ILE A 59 3.74 -28.32 30.42
CA ILE A 59 4.99 -27.55 30.51
C ILE A 59 6.03 -28.06 29.50
N LEU A 60 6.16 -29.38 29.35
CA LEU A 60 7.05 -29.97 28.36
C LEU A 60 6.60 -29.65 26.93
N GLY A 61 5.29 -29.71 26.66
CA GLY A 61 4.71 -29.35 25.36
C GLY A 61 4.93 -27.88 25.00
N ASP A 62 4.75 -26.97 25.96
CA ASP A 62 4.95 -25.52 25.78
C ASP A 62 6.41 -25.20 25.50
N LEU A 63 7.33 -25.77 26.29
CA LEU A 63 8.77 -25.65 26.02
C LEU A 63 9.11 -26.11 24.59
N LEU A 64 8.49 -27.20 24.16
CA LEU A 64 8.78 -27.81 22.87
C LEU A 64 8.23 -27.00 21.70
N SER A 65 6.99 -26.52 21.80
CA SER A 65 6.33 -25.70 20.77
C SER A 65 6.88 -24.27 20.69
N GLN A 66 7.30 -23.69 21.82
CA GLN A 66 7.74 -22.29 21.87
C GLN A 66 9.23 -22.11 21.60
N GLU A 67 10.07 -22.98 22.15
CA GLU A 67 11.52 -22.76 22.19
C GLU A 67 12.26 -23.86 21.43
N VAL A 68 12.08 -25.12 21.85
CA VAL A 68 13.00 -26.19 21.47
C VAL A 68 12.84 -26.59 20.00
N LEU A 69 11.62 -26.86 19.52
CA LEU A 69 11.40 -27.31 18.16
C LEU A 69 11.73 -26.21 17.12
N PRO A 70 11.24 -24.96 17.26
CA PRO A 70 11.57 -23.88 16.33
C PRO A 70 13.07 -23.59 16.27
N PHE A 71 13.75 -23.56 17.43
CA PHE A 71 15.19 -23.34 17.51
C PHE A 71 15.97 -24.48 16.85
N THR A 72 15.58 -25.72 17.10
CA THR A 72 16.29 -26.90 16.59
C THR A 72 16.17 -27.02 15.07
N ILE A 73 14.96 -26.81 14.53
CA ILE A 73 14.73 -26.76 13.08
C ILE A 73 15.49 -25.58 12.47
N GLY A 74 15.45 -24.41 13.09
CA GLY A 74 16.22 -23.25 12.66
C GLY A 74 17.72 -23.53 12.62
N ALA A 75 18.30 -24.08 13.69
CA ALA A 75 19.73 -24.38 13.77
C ALA A 75 20.16 -25.36 12.65
N TYR A 76 19.35 -26.39 12.37
CA TYR A 76 19.62 -27.34 11.29
C TYR A 76 19.75 -26.67 9.92
N PHE A 77 18.89 -25.70 9.63
CA PHE A 77 18.88 -24.99 8.35
C PHE A 77 19.84 -23.80 8.28
N GLN A 78 20.61 -23.49 9.34
CA GLN A 78 21.39 -22.26 9.41
C GLN A 78 22.51 -22.18 8.38
N ASP A 79 23.15 -23.30 8.06
CA ASP A 79 24.31 -23.37 7.15
C ASP A 79 23.95 -23.89 5.75
N MET A 80 22.67 -24.16 5.48
CA MET A 80 22.19 -24.68 4.21
C MET A 80 21.95 -23.57 3.19
N ARG A 81 22.06 -23.89 1.90
CA ARG A 81 21.65 -22.96 0.84
C ARG A 81 20.12 -22.87 0.82
N ILE A 82 19.58 -21.70 0.49
CA ILE A 82 18.12 -21.44 0.49
C ILE A 82 17.34 -22.55 -0.25
N HIS A 83 17.79 -22.97 -1.44
CA HIS A 83 17.14 -24.05 -2.20
C HIS A 83 17.06 -25.36 -1.42
N GLU A 84 18.13 -25.75 -0.72
CA GLU A 84 18.18 -26.97 0.09
C GLU A 84 17.22 -26.86 1.28
N VAL A 85 17.17 -25.68 1.92
CA VAL A 85 16.21 -25.41 3.00
C VAL A 85 14.78 -25.60 2.52
N VAL A 86 14.42 -25.05 1.35
CA VAL A 86 13.05 -25.19 0.79
C VAL A 86 12.68 -26.65 0.57
N GLU A 87 13.55 -27.45 -0.05
CA GLU A 87 13.28 -28.86 -0.34
C GLU A 87 13.15 -29.69 0.93
N GLU A 88 13.98 -29.42 1.94
CA GLU A 88 13.99 -30.20 3.17
C GLU A 88 12.94 -29.75 4.20
N SER A 89 12.53 -28.48 4.20
CA SER A 89 11.51 -27.97 5.13
C SER A 89 10.09 -28.39 4.77
N LYS A 90 9.80 -28.61 3.47
CA LYS A 90 8.48 -29.04 2.97
C LYS A 90 7.89 -30.23 3.72
N PRO A 91 8.54 -31.41 3.76
CA PRO A 91 8.01 -32.58 4.46
C PRO A 91 7.82 -32.34 5.96
N ILE A 92 8.67 -31.52 6.58
CA ILE A 92 8.56 -31.16 8.00
C ILE A 92 7.29 -30.33 8.25
N ILE A 93 7.05 -29.29 7.44
CA ILE A 93 5.85 -28.47 7.55
C ILE A 93 4.60 -29.32 7.29
N SER A 94 4.63 -30.15 6.23
CA SER A 94 3.51 -31.05 5.92
C SER A 94 3.15 -31.95 7.10
N LEU A 95 4.15 -32.52 7.76
CA LEU A 95 3.99 -33.39 8.93
C LEU A 95 3.34 -32.67 10.12
N ILE A 96 3.76 -31.43 10.37
CA ILE A 96 3.20 -30.61 11.45
C ILE A 96 1.78 -30.18 11.09
N CYS A 97 1.51 -29.79 9.84
CA CYS A 97 0.15 -29.50 9.37
C CYS A 97 -0.78 -30.72 9.48
N GLU A 98 -0.28 -31.93 9.20
CA GLU A 98 -1.03 -33.17 9.40
C GLU A 98 -1.36 -33.38 10.89
N SER A 99 -0.40 -33.12 11.77
CA SER A 99 -0.62 -33.15 13.21
C SER A 99 -1.65 -32.10 13.64
N CYS A 100 -1.60 -30.87 13.08
CA CYS A 100 -2.64 -29.87 13.30
C CYS A 100 -4.02 -30.40 12.90
N LYS A 101 -4.16 -31.01 11.71
CA LYS A 101 -5.45 -31.56 11.26
C LYS A 101 -6.03 -32.60 12.22
N ASN A 102 -5.18 -33.44 12.78
CA ASN A 102 -5.60 -34.54 13.65
C ASN A 102 -5.94 -34.07 15.08
N TYR A 103 -5.38 -32.94 15.54
CA TYR A 103 -5.43 -32.55 16.96
C TYR A 103 -5.85 -31.10 17.24
N CYS A 104 -6.10 -30.25 16.22
CA CYS A 104 -6.38 -28.82 16.39
C CYS A 104 -7.68 -28.51 17.15
N THR A 105 -8.63 -29.45 17.22
CA THR A 105 -9.86 -29.26 17.98
C THR A 105 -9.65 -29.40 19.49
N GLU A 106 -8.53 -30.01 19.90
CA GLU A 106 -8.25 -30.37 21.28
C GLU A 106 -7.20 -29.44 21.91
N SER A 107 -6.27 -28.89 21.11
CA SER A 107 -5.22 -27.98 21.59
C SER A 107 -4.59 -27.15 20.47
N ASP A 108 -4.19 -25.93 20.82
CA ASP A 108 -3.46 -25.00 19.95
C ASP A 108 -1.95 -25.28 19.89
N ILE A 109 -1.43 -26.24 20.65
CA ILE A 109 0.02 -26.43 20.83
C ILE A 109 0.76 -26.76 19.52
N PHE A 110 0.12 -27.48 18.60
CA PHE A 110 0.67 -27.76 17.28
C PHE A 110 0.67 -26.52 16.38
N LEU A 111 -0.39 -25.71 16.45
CA LEU A 111 -0.44 -24.43 15.74
C LEU A 111 0.64 -23.48 16.28
N GLN A 112 0.89 -23.49 17.59
CA GLN A 112 1.92 -22.68 18.22
C GLN A 112 3.32 -23.08 17.77
N ALA A 113 3.58 -24.40 17.71
CA ALA A 113 4.82 -24.94 17.17
C ALA A 113 5.01 -24.56 15.70
N LEU A 114 3.97 -24.74 14.88
CA LEU A 114 3.99 -24.38 13.47
C LEU A 114 4.27 -22.88 13.28
N ARG A 115 3.52 -22.00 13.96
CA ARG A 115 3.69 -20.55 13.90
C ARG A 115 5.15 -20.15 14.10
N ASN A 116 5.79 -20.64 15.16
CA ASN A 116 7.15 -20.27 15.51
C ASN A 116 8.18 -20.80 14.49
N ILE A 117 7.96 -21.99 13.92
CA ILE A 117 8.81 -22.51 12.83
C ILE A 117 8.68 -21.63 11.58
N LEU A 118 7.45 -21.31 11.18
CA LEU A 118 7.20 -20.47 10.00
C LEU A 118 7.76 -19.06 10.19
N GLN A 119 7.63 -18.49 11.38
CA GLN A 119 8.20 -17.19 11.74
C GLN A 119 9.73 -17.21 11.61
N ASN A 120 10.40 -18.24 12.12
CA ASN A 120 11.85 -18.42 11.96
C ASN A 120 12.27 -18.52 10.48
N PHE A 121 11.43 -19.09 9.62
CA PHE A 121 11.71 -19.14 8.18
C PHE A 121 11.57 -17.79 7.50
N ILE A 122 10.54 -17.02 7.86
CA ILE A 122 10.32 -15.68 7.32
C ILE A 122 11.43 -14.71 7.77
N GLU A 123 11.87 -14.79 9.03
CA GLU A 123 12.98 -13.95 9.54
C GLU A 123 14.33 -14.23 8.86
N ARG A 124 14.44 -15.36 8.17
CA ARG A 124 15.62 -15.76 7.38
C ARG A 124 15.43 -15.53 5.88
N ASP A 125 14.38 -14.82 5.48
CA ASP A 125 14.02 -14.55 4.08
C ASP A 125 13.91 -15.82 3.21
N ILE A 126 13.45 -16.94 3.80
CA ILE A 126 13.22 -18.19 3.07
C ILE A 126 11.87 -18.10 2.34
N LEU A 127 11.86 -18.39 1.04
CA LEU A 127 10.66 -18.38 0.18
C LEU A 127 10.54 -19.69 -0.61
N PHE A 128 9.38 -20.35 -0.58
CA PHE A 128 9.10 -21.61 -1.28
C PHE A 128 8.66 -21.39 -2.74
N VAL A 129 9.34 -20.48 -3.44
CA VAL A 129 9.05 -20.12 -4.83
C VAL A 129 9.78 -21.10 -5.75
N TYR A 130 9.18 -22.26 -6.03
CA TYR A 130 9.64 -23.18 -7.09
C TYR A 130 8.45 -23.79 -7.84
N ASP A 131 8.57 -23.79 -9.18
CA ASP A 131 7.50 -24.01 -10.18
C ASP A 131 7.12 -25.48 -10.42
N GLU A 132 7.94 -26.46 -9.99
CA GLU A 132 7.85 -27.83 -10.56
C GLU A 132 7.28 -28.91 -9.64
N CYS A 133 6.96 -28.62 -8.37
CA CYS A 133 6.73 -29.70 -7.38
C CYS A 133 5.40 -29.66 -6.61
N PHE A 134 4.46 -28.78 -6.96
CA PHE A 134 3.12 -28.83 -6.38
C PHE A 134 2.15 -29.44 -7.39
N ASP A 135 2.06 -30.77 -7.40
CA ASP A 135 0.80 -31.40 -7.79
C ASP A 135 -0.32 -30.82 -6.90
N ASP A 136 -1.51 -30.61 -7.45
CA ASP A 136 -2.65 -30.00 -6.75
C ASP A 136 -3.00 -30.71 -5.42
N SER A 137 -2.60 -31.97 -5.25
CA SER A 137 -2.75 -32.76 -4.02
C SER A 137 -1.75 -32.43 -2.90
N THR A 138 -0.67 -31.69 -3.18
CA THR A 138 0.45 -31.43 -2.25
C THR A 138 0.58 -29.96 -1.82
N ASN A 139 -0.35 -29.09 -2.23
CA ASN A 139 -0.33 -27.69 -1.83
C ASN A 139 -0.61 -27.57 -0.31
N ILE A 140 0.45 -27.33 0.45
CA ILE A 140 0.43 -27.18 1.92
C ILE A 140 -0.62 -26.17 2.38
N VAL A 141 -0.85 -25.10 1.60
CA VAL A 141 -1.85 -24.08 1.95
C VAL A 141 -3.25 -24.62 1.75
N THR A 142 -3.53 -25.30 0.63
CA THR A 142 -4.82 -25.99 0.41
C THR A 142 -5.10 -27.00 1.51
N TYR A 143 -4.09 -27.79 1.87
CA TYR A 143 -4.18 -28.76 2.95
C TYR A 143 -4.46 -28.10 4.29
N PHE A 144 -3.73 -27.02 4.62
CA PHE A 144 -3.92 -26.27 5.86
C PHE A 144 -5.32 -25.65 5.93
N CYS A 145 -5.83 -25.08 4.83
CA CYS A 145 -7.19 -24.56 4.72
C CYS A 145 -8.28 -25.62 4.95
N SER A 146 -7.96 -26.92 4.77
CA SER A 146 -8.89 -28.02 5.04
C SER A 146 -9.02 -28.38 6.53
N ILE A 147 -8.19 -27.79 7.39
CA ILE A 147 -8.23 -28.03 8.84
C ILE A 147 -9.47 -27.34 9.42
N SER A 148 -10.28 -28.09 10.15
CA SER A 148 -11.46 -27.59 10.87
C SER A 148 -11.08 -26.80 12.12
N SER A 149 -10.30 -25.72 11.95
CA SER A 149 -9.93 -24.80 13.02
C SER A 149 -10.29 -23.37 12.63
N SER A 150 -10.61 -22.57 13.65
CA SER A 150 -10.86 -21.15 13.53
C SER A 150 -10.36 -20.49 14.80
N GLY A 151 -9.41 -19.57 14.67
CA GLY A 151 -8.83 -18.89 15.81
C GLY A 151 -7.68 -17.97 15.39
N PRO A 152 -7.28 -17.02 16.24
CA PRO A 152 -6.23 -16.06 15.92
C PRO A 152 -4.91 -16.74 15.49
N LEU A 153 -4.51 -17.81 16.20
CA LEU A 153 -3.27 -18.53 15.92
C LEU A 153 -3.31 -19.30 14.59
N TYR A 154 -4.47 -19.86 14.25
CA TYR A 154 -4.69 -20.48 12.94
C TYR A 154 -4.59 -19.44 11.81
N THR A 155 -5.22 -18.28 11.98
CA THR A 155 -5.17 -17.17 11.02
C THR A 155 -3.75 -16.64 10.85
N GLU A 156 -2.97 -16.54 11.93
CA GLU A 156 -1.56 -16.16 11.88
C GLU A 156 -0.73 -17.20 11.12
N CYS A 157 -0.86 -18.49 11.44
CA CYS A 157 -0.19 -19.57 10.72
C CYS A 157 -0.49 -19.54 9.22
N LEU A 158 -1.76 -19.38 8.84
CA LEU A 158 -2.16 -19.25 7.44
C LEU A 158 -1.49 -18.05 6.78
N THR A 159 -1.45 -16.90 7.47
CA THR A 159 -0.79 -15.70 6.96
C THR A 159 0.70 -15.92 6.70
N LEU A 160 1.41 -16.58 7.62
CA LEU A 160 2.82 -16.92 7.47
C LEU A 160 3.04 -17.94 6.33
N LEU A 161 2.18 -18.96 6.23
CA LEU A 161 2.22 -19.92 5.12
C LEU A 161 2.03 -19.24 3.75
N LEU A 162 1.11 -18.28 3.65
CA LEU A 162 0.93 -17.51 2.42
C LEU A 162 2.18 -16.73 2.05
N LYS A 163 2.82 -16.04 3.01
CA LYS A 163 4.07 -15.30 2.80
C LYS A 163 5.23 -16.20 2.37
N LEU A 164 5.26 -17.44 2.83
CA LEU A 164 6.28 -18.42 2.44
C LEU A 164 6.02 -19.03 1.04
N CYS A 165 4.75 -19.30 0.70
CA CYS A 165 4.40 -20.05 -0.50
C CYS A 165 4.12 -19.18 -1.74
N TYR A 166 3.81 -17.89 -1.55
CA TYR A 166 3.41 -16.97 -2.60
C TYR A 166 4.19 -15.66 -2.50
N ASN A 167 4.53 -15.08 -3.66
CA ASN A 167 5.21 -13.79 -3.75
C ASN A 167 4.40 -12.75 -4.56
N GLY A 168 3.25 -13.13 -5.11
CA GLY A 168 2.36 -12.26 -5.88
C GLY A 168 2.89 -11.85 -7.26
N GLN A 169 4.14 -12.18 -7.59
CA GLN A 169 4.79 -11.83 -8.85
C GLN A 169 4.92 -13.05 -9.78
N GLU A 170 5.64 -14.08 -9.31
CA GLU A 170 5.87 -15.32 -10.04
C GLU A 170 4.81 -16.36 -9.68
N LYS A 171 4.43 -16.40 -8.40
CA LYS A 171 3.41 -17.30 -7.88
C LYS A 171 2.40 -16.51 -7.06
N SER A 172 1.21 -16.33 -7.63
CA SER A 172 0.06 -15.71 -6.96
C SER A 172 -0.85 -16.75 -6.32
N ILE A 173 -1.63 -16.32 -5.33
CA ILE A 173 -2.67 -17.16 -4.75
C ILE A 173 -3.75 -17.41 -5.83
N PRO A 174 -4.08 -18.68 -6.14
CA PRO A 174 -5.14 -19.01 -7.11
C PRO A 174 -6.53 -18.77 -6.51
N ALA A 175 -7.50 -18.42 -7.37
CA ALA A 175 -8.87 -18.10 -6.96
C ALA A 175 -9.54 -19.19 -6.11
N VAL A 176 -9.25 -20.48 -6.40
CA VAL A 176 -9.76 -21.63 -5.63
C VAL A 176 -9.39 -21.55 -4.15
N LEU A 177 -8.21 -21.00 -3.83
CA LEU A 177 -7.79 -20.82 -2.44
C LEU A 177 -8.33 -19.54 -1.79
N LEU A 178 -8.63 -18.52 -2.59
CA LEU A 178 -9.17 -17.26 -2.07
C LEU A 178 -10.50 -17.47 -1.35
N ASP A 179 -11.38 -18.32 -1.89
CA ASP A 179 -12.65 -18.66 -1.22
C ASP A 179 -12.44 -19.25 0.17
N SER A 180 -11.46 -20.15 0.30
CA SER A 180 -11.12 -20.77 1.58
C SER A 180 -10.57 -19.74 2.57
N ILE A 181 -9.69 -18.86 2.10
CA ILE A 181 -9.09 -17.80 2.93
C ILE A 181 -10.15 -16.78 3.36
N LEU A 182 -11.05 -16.38 2.47
CA LEU A 182 -12.18 -15.49 2.76
C LEU A 182 -13.12 -16.11 3.79
N SER A 183 -13.45 -17.41 3.65
CA SER A 183 -14.26 -18.12 4.64
C SER A 183 -13.61 -18.15 6.03
N VAL A 184 -12.28 -18.29 6.11
CA VAL A 184 -11.54 -18.19 7.38
C VAL A 184 -11.62 -16.77 7.94
N ALA A 185 -11.48 -15.75 7.09
CA ALA A 185 -11.55 -14.35 7.50
C ALA A 185 -12.95 -13.96 8.01
N ASP A 186 -14.01 -14.43 7.35
CA ASP A 186 -15.41 -14.16 7.74
C ASP A 186 -15.82 -14.86 9.04
N LYS A 187 -15.22 -16.03 9.35
CA LYS A 187 -15.40 -16.70 10.65
C LYS A 187 -14.64 -16.00 11.77
N GLY A 188 -13.55 -15.31 11.44
CA GLY A 188 -12.80 -14.52 12.39
C GLY A 188 -13.60 -13.30 12.83
N SER A 189 -13.55 -12.94 14.12
CA SER A 189 -13.91 -11.58 14.51
C SER A 189 -12.98 -10.59 13.79
N ASN A 190 -13.48 -9.38 13.50
CA ASN A 190 -12.75 -8.33 12.76
C ASN A 190 -11.58 -7.79 13.61
N THR A 191 -10.53 -8.61 13.74
CA THR A 191 -9.35 -8.39 14.57
C THR A 191 -8.16 -7.94 13.72
N VAL A 192 -7.13 -7.43 14.39
CA VAL A 192 -5.86 -7.05 13.74
C VAL A 192 -5.28 -8.21 12.92
N ILE A 193 -5.43 -9.45 13.41
CA ILE A 193 -4.87 -10.65 12.77
C ILE A 193 -5.66 -11.02 11.51
N THR A 194 -6.99 -10.98 11.57
CA THR A 194 -7.84 -11.16 10.37
C THR A 194 -7.52 -10.10 9.30
N ASN A 195 -7.28 -8.87 9.74
CA ASN A 195 -6.88 -7.79 8.83
C ASN A 195 -5.49 -8.00 8.21
N ASP A 196 -4.52 -8.54 8.93
CA ASP A 196 -3.21 -8.89 8.34
C ASP A 196 -3.33 -10.03 7.32
N LEU A 197 -4.17 -11.04 7.59
CA LEU A 197 -4.47 -12.11 6.64
C LEU A 197 -5.06 -11.54 5.35
N LEU A 198 -6.09 -10.71 5.45
CA LEU A 198 -6.77 -10.10 4.30
C LEU A 198 -5.82 -9.22 3.47
N LYS A 199 -5.01 -8.38 4.14
CA LYS A 199 -4.01 -7.54 3.48
C LYS A 199 -2.92 -8.38 2.81
N THR A 200 -2.45 -9.43 3.47
CA THR A 200 -1.44 -10.35 2.92
C THR A 200 -2.00 -11.08 1.70
N MET A 201 -3.21 -11.63 1.80
CA MET A 201 -3.90 -12.30 0.70
C MET A 201 -4.05 -11.35 -0.50
N CYS A 202 -4.55 -10.13 -0.30
CA CYS A 202 -4.71 -9.16 -1.39
C CYS A 202 -3.35 -8.80 -2.06
N LYS A 203 -2.29 -8.59 -1.28
CA LYS A 203 -0.94 -8.30 -1.82
C LYS A 203 -0.39 -9.44 -2.68
N LEU A 204 -0.61 -10.69 -2.26
CA LEU A 204 -0.06 -11.89 -2.89
C LEU A 204 -0.94 -12.45 -4.02
N THR A 205 -2.03 -11.75 -4.34
CA THR A 205 -3.00 -12.13 -5.38
C THR A 205 -2.89 -11.19 -6.58
N THR A 206 -3.14 -11.71 -7.79
CA THR A 206 -3.24 -10.86 -8.98
C THR A 206 -4.62 -10.23 -9.08
N SER A 207 -4.75 -9.13 -9.83
CA SER A 207 -6.04 -8.48 -10.06
C SER A 207 -7.07 -9.42 -10.70
N TRP A 208 -6.63 -10.35 -11.56
CA TRP A 208 -7.50 -11.32 -12.24
C TRP A 208 -8.03 -12.41 -11.30
N GLU A 209 -7.17 -12.97 -10.45
CA GLU A 209 -7.60 -13.98 -9.47
C GLU A 209 -8.57 -13.35 -8.43
N LEU A 210 -8.34 -12.10 -8.07
CA LEU A 210 -9.22 -11.36 -7.16
C LEU A 210 -10.58 -11.03 -7.79
N ASP A 211 -10.62 -10.73 -9.09
CA ASP A 211 -11.85 -10.47 -9.86
C ASP A 211 -12.84 -11.65 -9.74
N VAL A 212 -12.35 -12.90 -9.87
CA VAL A 212 -13.14 -14.14 -9.80
C VAL A 212 -13.90 -14.31 -8.48
N VAL A 213 -13.37 -13.76 -7.38
CA VAL A 213 -13.97 -13.87 -6.05
C VAL A 213 -14.59 -12.56 -5.55
N THR A 214 -14.52 -11.47 -6.33
CA THR A 214 -14.90 -10.13 -5.87
C THR A 214 -16.34 -10.06 -5.36
N GLU A 215 -17.28 -10.76 -6.01
CA GLU A 215 -18.70 -10.78 -5.59
C GLU A 215 -18.95 -11.50 -4.25
N ARG A 216 -17.99 -12.32 -3.80
CA ARG A 216 -18.09 -13.12 -2.58
C ARG A 216 -17.43 -12.46 -1.38
N ILE A 217 -16.74 -11.34 -1.59
CA ILE A 217 -16.04 -10.61 -0.54
C ILE A 217 -17.07 -9.91 0.36
N SER A 218 -17.05 -10.21 1.65
CA SER A 218 -17.88 -9.51 2.64
C SER A 218 -17.53 -8.02 2.70
N LEU A 219 -18.49 -7.16 3.05
CA LEU A 219 -18.26 -5.71 3.13
C LEU A 219 -17.10 -5.36 4.08
N SER A 220 -17.00 -6.03 5.22
CA SER A 220 -15.90 -5.86 6.18
C SER A 220 -14.55 -6.24 5.60
N ALA A 221 -14.49 -7.37 4.87
CA ALA A 221 -13.25 -7.77 4.21
C ALA A 221 -12.88 -6.77 3.12
N PHE A 222 -13.85 -6.31 2.34
CA PHE A 222 -13.65 -5.35 1.26
C PHE A 222 -13.14 -4.00 1.78
N LEU A 223 -13.69 -3.51 2.90
CA LEU A 223 -13.18 -2.32 3.58
C LEU A 223 -11.68 -2.43 3.87
N THR A 224 -11.24 -3.57 4.39
CA THR A 224 -9.82 -3.80 4.71
C THR A 224 -8.93 -3.85 3.48
N ILE A 225 -9.35 -4.54 2.41
CA ILE A 225 -8.49 -4.76 1.22
C ILE A 225 -8.60 -3.64 0.18
N SER A 226 -9.63 -2.79 0.24
CA SER A 226 -9.84 -1.67 -0.71
C SER A 226 -8.70 -0.66 -0.73
N CYS A 227 -7.86 -0.61 0.30
CA CYS A 227 -6.62 0.18 0.31
C CYS A 227 -5.61 -0.27 -0.77
N TYR A 228 -5.70 -1.50 -1.26
CA TYR A 228 -4.98 -2.00 -2.45
C TYR A 228 -5.82 -1.79 -3.72
N TRP A 229 -6.33 -0.58 -3.89
CA TRP A 229 -7.30 -0.21 -4.93
C TRP A 229 -6.89 -0.69 -6.34
N TYR A 230 -5.60 -0.65 -6.66
CA TYR A 230 -5.02 -1.04 -7.96
C TYR A 230 -5.23 -2.53 -8.30
N LYS A 231 -5.57 -3.37 -7.32
CA LYS A 231 -5.94 -4.78 -7.55
C LYS A 231 -7.36 -4.95 -8.08
N PHE A 232 -8.21 -3.93 -7.97
CA PHE A 232 -9.63 -3.99 -8.36
C PHE A 232 -9.89 -3.47 -9.77
N THR A 233 -8.87 -3.16 -10.57
CA THR A 233 -9.03 -2.65 -11.94
C THR A 233 -9.99 -3.46 -12.81
N PRO A 234 -9.95 -4.82 -12.81
CA PRO A 234 -10.88 -5.60 -13.63
C PRO A 234 -12.33 -5.51 -13.14
N SER A 235 -12.55 -5.45 -11.81
CA SER A 235 -13.87 -5.50 -11.19
C SER A 235 -14.47 -4.13 -10.85
N VAL A 236 -13.72 -3.04 -10.90
CA VAL A 236 -14.13 -1.75 -10.32
C VAL A 236 -15.45 -1.23 -10.92
N THR A 237 -15.62 -1.31 -12.25
CA THR A 237 -16.86 -0.86 -12.90
C THR A 237 -18.05 -1.68 -12.39
N HIS A 238 -17.90 -3.00 -12.29
CA HIS A 238 -18.91 -3.90 -11.77
C HIS A 238 -19.24 -3.60 -10.30
N LEU A 239 -18.22 -3.38 -9.47
CA LEU A 239 -18.34 -3.01 -8.07
C LEU A 239 -19.12 -1.71 -7.87
N PHE A 240 -18.87 -0.67 -8.67
CA PHE A 240 -19.63 0.58 -8.57
C PHE A 240 -21.10 0.40 -8.99
N VAL A 241 -21.34 -0.31 -10.09
CA VAL A 241 -22.70 -0.50 -10.64
C VAL A 241 -23.57 -1.36 -9.75
N ASN A 242 -23.06 -2.52 -9.32
CA ASN A 242 -23.88 -3.56 -8.69
C ASN A 242 -23.80 -3.57 -7.16
N PHE A 243 -22.81 -2.90 -6.57
CA PHE A 243 -22.58 -2.97 -5.12
C PHE A 243 -22.52 -1.59 -4.47
N LEU A 244 -21.52 -0.77 -4.77
CA LEU A 244 -21.25 0.46 -4.00
C LEU A 244 -22.34 1.53 -4.15
N ILE A 245 -22.75 1.85 -5.38
CA ILE A 245 -23.80 2.86 -5.61
C ILE A 245 -25.17 2.38 -5.08
N PRO A 246 -25.61 1.13 -5.35
CA PRO A 246 -26.84 0.61 -4.77
C PRO A 246 -26.84 0.60 -3.23
N MET A 247 -25.71 0.24 -2.60
CA MET A 247 -25.61 0.25 -1.13
C MET A 247 -25.69 1.67 -0.56
N LEU A 248 -25.05 2.66 -1.19
CA LEU A 248 -25.21 4.07 -0.81
C LEU A 248 -26.68 4.50 -0.87
N ALA A 249 -27.40 4.15 -1.94
CA ALA A 249 -28.80 4.50 -2.10
C ALA A 249 -29.73 3.84 -1.06
N SER A 250 -29.31 2.69 -0.51
CA SER A 250 -30.04 1.97 0.54
C SER A 250 -29.80 2.49 1.96
N GLU A 251 -28.83 3.40 2.15
CA GLU A 251 -28.36 3.92 3.45
C GLU A 251 -27.87 2.85 4.45
N MET A 252 -27.63 1.62 4.00
CA MET A 252 -27.09 0.54 4.82
C MET A 252 -25.56 0.55 4.80
N ASN A 253 -24.94 0.54 5.99
CA ASN A 253 -23.47 0.53 6.15
C ASN A 253 -22.78 1.69 5.39
N THR A 254 -23.43 2.86 5.36
CA THR A 254 -22.98 4.03 4.61
C THR A 254 -21.54 4.42 4.94
N LEU A 255 -21.13 4.30 6.19
CA LEU A 255 -19.78 4.64 6.63
C LEU A 255 -18.71 3.76 5.97
N GLU A 256 -18.89 2.44 6.01
CA GLU A 256 -17.98 1.47 5.40
C GLU A 256 -17.92 1.63 3.89
N VAL A 257 -19.08 1.82 3.24
CA VAL A 257 -19.17 2.02 1.79
C VAL A 257 -18.47 3.31 1.36
N LEU A 258 -18.66 4.41 2.08
CA LEU A 258 -17.96 5.68 1.79
C LEU A 258 -16.44 5.55 1.95
N LYS A 259 -15.96 4.83 2.97
CA LYS A 259 -14.53 4.56 3.15
C LYS A 259 -13.96 3.72 1.99
N ILE A 260 -14.71 2.73 1.51
CA ILE A 260 -14.33 1.95 0.32
C ILE A 260 -14.25 2.86 -0.92
N ILE A 261 -15.28 3.67 -1.16
CA ILE A 261 -15.30 4.62 -2.29
C ILE A 261 -14.15 5.62 -2.21
N GLN A 262 -13.82 6.09 -1.01
CA GLN A 262 -12.69 7.00 -0.77
C GLN A 262 -11.36 6.33 -1.13
N ASN A 263 -11.18 5.05 -0.82
CA ASN A 263 -9.99 4.28 -1.20
C ASN A 263 -9.92 4.02 -2.72
N LEU A 264 -11.08 3.84 -3.36
CA LEU A 264 -11.20 3.64 -4.81
C LEU A 264 -11.23 4.94 -5.61
N SER A 265 -11.07 6.11 -4.96
CA SER A 265 -11.06 7.40 -5.64
C SER A 265 -10.07 7.55 -6.79
N PRO A 266 -8.88 6.89 -6.79
CA PRO A 266 -7.98 6.93 -7.93
C PRO A 266 -8.64 6.60 -9.28
N PHE A 267 -9.64 5.70 -9.32
CA PHE A 267 -10.30 5.30 -10.56
C PHE A 267 -11.20 6.39 -11.18
N PHE A 268 -11.69 7.32 -10.38
CA PHE A 268 -12.46 8.47 -10.88
C PHE A 268 -11.73 9.79 -10.72
N GLN A 269 -10.59 9.86 -10.05
CA GLN A 269 -9.85 11.10 -9.80
C GLN A 269 -8.61 11.24 -10.69
N ILE A 270 -7.90 10.14 -10.96
CA ILE A 270 -6.64 10.15 -11.69
C ILE A 270 -6.90 9.93 -13.19
N ARG A 271 -6.36 10.82 -14.01
CA ARG A 271 -6.39 10.69 -15.47
C ARG A 271 -5.30 9.73 -15.94
N SER A 272 -5.69 8.73 -16.70
CA SER A 272 -4.79 7.77 -17.32
C SER A 272 -3.80 8.48 -18.25
N VAL A 273 -2.57 7.96 -18.29
CA VAL A 273 -1.52 8.45 -19.20
C VAL A 273 -1.87 8.13 -20.65
N SER A 274 -2.39 6.91 -20.90
CA SER A 274 -2.69 6.45 -22.24
C SER A 274 -3.92 7.12 -22.88
N THR A 275 -4.93 7.45 -22.08
CA THR A 275 -6.21 7.98 -22.59
C THR A 275 -6.47 9.44 -22.25
N GLY A 276 -5.78 10.00 -21.25
CA GLY A 276 -6.06 11.34 -20.70
C GLY A 276 -7.40 11.46 -19.96
N LYS A 277 -8.14 10.35 -19.82
CA LYS A 277 -9.44 10.26 -19.17
C LYS A 277 -9.32 9.52 -17.84
N VAL A 278 -10.29 9.73 -16.96
CA VAL A 278 -10.44 8.90 -15.76
C VAL A 278 -10.91 7.50 -16.15
N TYR A 279 -10.66 6.51 -15.30
CA TYR A 279 -10.90 5.10 -15.63
C TYR A 279 -12.40 4.76 -15.60
N LEU A 280 -13.14 5.27 -14.60
CA LEU A 280 -14.59 5.09 -14.55
C LEU A 280 -15.30 5.98 -15.58
N ASP A 281 -16.33 5.41 -16.21
CA ASP A 281 -17.14 6.12 -17.19
C ASP A 281 -17.84 7.34 -16.56
N THR A 282 -17.98 8.41 -17.34
CA THR A 282 -18.58 9.68 -16.93
C THR A 282 -20.01 9.48 -16.42
N GLU A 283 -20.79 8.56 -17.02
CA GLU A 283 -22.15 8.26 -16.54
C GLU A 283 -22.13 7.69 -15.12
N LEU A 284 -21.17 6.83 -14.78
CA LEU A 284 -21.05 6.25 -13.44
C LEU A 284 -20.58 7.27 -12.42
N VAL A 285 -19.64 8.15 -12.80
CA VAL A 285 -19.18 9.24 -11.94
C VAL A 285 -20.34 10.20 -11.63
N GLU A 286 -21.18 10.54 -12.60
CA GLU A 286 -22.35 11.40 -12.39
C GLU A 286 -23.44 10.72 -11.53
N LYS A 287 -23.63 9.40 -11.67
CA LYS A 287 -24.49 8.63 -10.75
C LYS A 287 -23.97 8.67 -9.32
N LEU A 288 -22.68 8.43 -9.11
CA LEU A 288 -22.03 8.52 -7.81
C LEU A 288 -22.20 9.93 -7.21
N LYS A 289 -21.93 10.98 -8.00
CA LYS A 289 -22.10 12.39 -7.61
C LYS A 289 -23.53 12.67 -7.14
N SER A 290 -24.52 12.18 -7.87
CA SER A 290 -25.94 12.33 -7.54
C SER A 290 -26.28 11.63 -6.22
N SER A 291 -25.82 10.40 -6.02
CA SER A 291 -26.01 9.64 -4.78
C SER A 291 -25.35 10.32 -3.57
N VAL A 292 -24.12 10.80 -3.72
CA VAL A 292 -23.40 11.52 -2.65
C VAL A 292 -24.12 12.80 -2.27
N LYS A 293 -24.59 13.60 -3.25
CA LYS A 293 -25.35 14.82 -2.99
C LYS A 293 -26.67 14.56 -2.26
N GLN A 294 -27.38 13.51 -2.66
CA GLN A 294 -28.64 13.12 -2.00
C GLN A 294 -28.39 12.73 -0.54
N LEU A 295 -27.36 11.94 -0.28
CA LEU A 295 -26.97 11.54 1.08
C LEU A 295 -26.47 12.71 1.92
N LEU A 296 -25.73 13.65 1.33
CA LEU A 296 -25.26 14.84 2.02
C LEU A 296 -26.44 15.71 2.46
N ALA A 297 -27.44 15.88 1.59
CA ALA A 297 -28.66 16.59 1.93
C ALA A 297 -29.42 15.90 3.08
N SER A 298 -29.65 14.59 3.00
CA SER A 298 -30.37 13.84 4.06
C SER A 298 -29.61 13.83 5.39
N THR A 299 -28.28 13.73 5.35
CA THR A 299 -27.42 13.78 6.53
C THR A 299 -27.47 15.17 7.19
N ASN A 300 -27.39 16.25 6.40
CA ASN A 300 -27.47 17.62 6.89
C ASN A 300 -28.83 17.92 7.55
N ASP A 301 -29.92 17.48 6.93
CA ASP A 301 -31.27 17.65 7.49
C ASP A 301 -31.41 16.91 8.83
N THR A 302 -30.86 15.68 8.91
CA THR A 302 -30.87 14.87 10.12
C THR A 302 -30.06 15.53 11.24
N ILE A 303 -28.84 15.98 10.96
CA ILE A 303 -28.01 16.71 11.93
C ILE A 303 -28.72 17.98 12.41
N GLY A 304 -29.31 18.76 11.49
CA GLY A 304 -30.09 19.96 11.82
C GLY A 304 -31.30 19.69 12.71
N PHE A 305 -31.98 18.55 12.52
CA PHE A 305 -33.09 18.12 13.39
C PHE A 305 -32.61 17.81 14.82
N TYR A 306 -31.50 17.10 14.98
CA TYR A 306 -30.92 16.82 16.31
C TYR A 306 -30.46 18.10 17.01
N GLU A 307 -29.79 19.01 16.30
CA GLU A 307 -29.29 20.26 16.87
C GLU A 307 -30.42 21.23 17.25
N SER A 308 -31.51 21.27 16.48
CA SER A 308 -32.70 22.06 16.79
C SER A 308 -33.54 21.46 17.93
N GLY A 309 -33.64 20.12 18.03
CA GLY A 309 -34.28 19.42 19.14
C GLY A 309 -33.58 19.65 20.49
N LEU A 310 -32.24 19.74 20.48
CA LEU A 310 -31.45 20.10 21.66
C LEU A 310 -31.69 21.55 22.11
N ARG A 311 -31.83 22.50 21.17
CA ARG A 311 -32.19 23.89 21.49
C ARG A 311 -33.63 24.03 22.00
N GLY A 312 -34.57 23.22 21.50
CA GLY A 312 -35.96 23.21 21.93
C GLY A 312 -36.18 22.68 23.36
N ARG A 313 -35.35 21.74 23.83
CA ARG A 313 -35.40 21.23 25.23
C ARG A 313 -34.77 22.17 26.25
N ASN A 314 -33.74 22.92 25.86
CA ASN A 314 -33.16 23.97 26.73
C ASN A 314 -33.96 25.29 26.72
N GLY A 315 -34.96 25.43 25.84
CA GLY A 315 -35.80 26.63 25.72
C GLY A 315 -36.97 26.74 26.70
N ASN A 316 -37.24 25.72 27.52
CA ASN A 316 -38.38 25.72 28.46
C ASN A 316 -38.00 25.58 29.95
N LEU A 317 -36.71 25.60 30.30
CA LEU A 317 -36.31 25.96 31.66
C LEU A 317 -36.20 27.49 31.71
N LYS A 318 -37.34 28.15 31.99
CA LYS A 318 -37.27 29.39 32.77
C LYS A 318 -36.62 29.00 34.09
N ILE A 319 -35.30 29.18 34.16
CA ILE A 319 -34.63 29.38 35.43
C ILE A 319 -35.22 30.69 35.94
N GLU A 320 -36.30 30.59 36.71
CA GLU A 320 -36.54 31.60 37.73
C GLU A 320 -35.27 31.62 38.56
N ASN A 321 -34.55 32.74 38.48
CA ASN A 321 -33.43 33.04 39.36
C ASN A 321 -34.01 33.23 40.76
N ASP A 322 -34.40 32.13 41.40
CA ASP A 322 -34.51 32.12 42.84
C ASP A 322 -33.09 32.23 43.39
N PRO A 323 -32.81 33.23 44.24
CA PRO A 323 -31.51 33.37 44.85
C PRO A 323 -31.23 32.12 45.67
N ILE A 324 -30.15 31.42 45.31
CA ILE A 324 -29.56 30.31 46.06
C ILE A 324 -29.51 30.73 47.53
N ASP A 325 -30.29 30.03 48.36
CA ASP A 325 -30.41 30.26 49.78
C ASP A 325 -29.00 30.21 50.42
N SER A 326 -28.63 31.27 51.13
CA SER A 326 -27.30 31.41 51.74
C SER A 326 -26.97 30.29 52.73
N ASP A 327 -28.01 29.59 53.20
CA ASP A 327 -27.90 28.54 54.20
C ASP A 327 -27.42 27.21 53.60
N GLN A 328 -27.71 26.93 52.32
CA GLN A 328 -27.19 25.73 51.63
C GLN A 328 -25.70 25.81 51.33
N LYS A 329 -25.17 27.01 51.03
CA LYS A 329 -23.73 27.21 50.84
C LYS A 329 -22.94 27.07 52.14
N ASN A 330 -23.52 27.49 53.27
CA ASN A 330 -22.90 27.31 54.58
C ASN A 330 -22.89 25.84 55.03
N TYR A 331 -23.93 25.07 54.72
CA TYR A 331 -23.99 23.64 55.07
C TYR A 331 -22.92 22.82 54.33
N ILE A 332 -22.70 23.09 53.04
CA ILE A 332 -21.67 22.41 52.23
C ILE A 332 -20.25 22.78 52.69
N SER A 333 -20.05 23.99 53.21
CA SER A 333 -18.74 24.44 53.72
C SER A 333 -18.38 23.90 55.11
N GLN A 334 -19.32 23.29 55.83
CA GLN A 334 -19.12 22.71 57.17
C GLN A 334 -18.86 21.20 57.16
N LEU A 335 -18.87 20.57 55.98
CA LEU A 335 -18.47 19.18 55.83
C LEU A 335 -16.95 19.12 55.67
N ASP A 336 -16.25 19.04 56.80
CA ASP A 336 -14.84 18.65 56.85
C ASP A 336 -14.72 17.25 56.22
N PHE A 337 -14.03 17.15 55.09
CA PHE A 337 -13.63 15.88 54.51
C PHE A 337 -12.54 15.27 55.40
N SER A 338 -12.94 14.53 56.43
CA SER A 338 -12.07 13.52 57.03
C SER A 338 -12.09 12.29 56.14
N ASP A 339 -10.90 11.89 55.71
CA ASP A 339 -10.62 10.63 55.02
C ASP A 339 -11.22 9.45 55.79
N ASP A 340 -12.36 8.94 55.35
CA ASP A 340 -12.76 7.55 55.56
C ASP A 340 -13.77 7.17 54.46
N GLU A 341 -13.42 6.12 53.72
CA GLU A 341 -14.19 5.49 52.65
C GLU A 341 -15.42 4.82 53.24
N ASP A 342 -16.62 5.30 52.90
CA ASP A 342 -17.86 4.51 52.98
C ASP A 342 -18.69 4.77 51.71
N GLU A 343 -18.81 3.73 50.89
CA GLU A 343 -19.62 3.68 49.67
C GLU A 343 -21.10 3.93 50.00
N ILE A 344 -21.64 5.05 49.53
CA ILE A 344 -23.09 5.26 49.49
C ILE A 344 -23.59 4.71 48.14
N GLU A 345 -24.06 3.46 48.13
CA GLU A 345 -24.89 2.92 47.04
C GLU A 345 -26.22 3.69 47.00
N PHE A 346 -26.42 4.50 45.96
CA PHE A 346 -27.74 5.04 45.64
C PHE A 346 -28.52 4.02 44.82
N GLU A 347 -29.57 3.47 45.41
CA GLU A 347 -30.63 2.75 44.70
C GLU A 347 -31.25 3.68 43.65
N ASN A 348 -30.92 3.45 42.37
CA ASN A 348 -31.53 4.17 41.26
C ASN A 348 -32.92 3.60 41.00
N GLU A 349 -33.92 4.18 41.65
CA GLU A 349 -35.31 4.10 41.23
C GLU A 349 -35.49 4.65 39.81
N ASN A 350 -36.34 3.97 39.04
CA ASN A 350 -36.70 4.23 37.67
C ASN A 350 -37.06 5.71 37.39
N MET A 351 -36.09 6.51 36.92
CA MET A 351 -36.34 7.72 36.15
C MET A 351 -35.82 7.57 34.73
N VAL A 352 -36.77 7.43 33.80
CA VAL A 352 -36.60 7.48 32.35
C VAL A 352 -36.05 8.86 31.96
N SER A 353 -34.73 9.02 32.04
CA SER A 353 -34.01 10.10 31.37
C SER A 353 -33.62 9.61 29.97
N SER A 354 -34.23 10.24 28.96
CA SER A 354 -33.97 9.97 27.55
C SER A 354 -32.55 10.42 27.16
N ASN A 355 -31.57 9.54 27.34
CA ASN A 355 -30.26 9.64 26.69
C ASN A 355 -30.36 9.01 25.28
N ILE A 356 -30.58 9.84 24.26
CA ILE A 356 -30.27 9.51 22.86
C ILE A 356 -29.02 10.32 22.47
N PRO A 357 -28.03 9.72 21.78
CA PRO A 357 -26.69 9.58 22.32
C PRO A 357 -25.65 10.40 21.53
N SER A 358 -24.69 11.01 22.22
CA SER A 358 -23.56 11.74 21.61
C SER A 358 -22.80 10.93 20.54
N ASN A 359 -22.87 9.59 20.61
CA ASN A 359 -22.20 8.68 19.70
C ASN A 359 -22.85 8.59 18.29
N GLU A 360 -24.16 8.79 18.17
CA GLU A 360 -24.85 8.79 16.86
C GLU A 360 -24.57 10.07 16.07
N ILE A 361 -24.57 11.22 16.75
CA ILE A 361 -24.23 12.52 16.13
C ILE A 361 -22.76 12.52 15.67
N LEU A 362 -21.85 11.91 16.43
CA LEU A 362 -20.45 11.75 16.03
C LEU A 362 -20.32 10.92 14.74
N LYS A 363 -21.03 9.79 14.64
CA LYS A 363 -21.06 8.97 13.42
C LYS A 363 -21.65 9.73 12.22
N LEU A 364 -22.73 10.49 12.42
CA LEU A 364 -23.31 11.31 11.35
C LEU A 364 -22.35 12.40 10.86
N ARG A 365 -21.58 13.01 11.76
CA ARG A 365 -20.54 13.97 11.38
C ARG A 365 -19.37 13.33 10.65
N GLU A 366 -18.97 12.10 11.02
CA GLU A 366 -17.98 11.33 10.27
C GLU A 366 -18.45 11.04 8.84
N ILE A 367 -19.72 10.61 8.69
CA ILE A 367 -20.35 10.39 7.38
C ILE A 367 -20.39 11.69 6.57
N GLN A 368 -20.80 12.80 7.18
CA GLN A 368 -20.84 14.12 6.53
C GLN A 368 -19.46 14.53 6.00
N GLN A 369 -18.40 14.38 6.81
CA GLN A 369 -17.03 14.70 6.38
C GLN A 369 -16.59 13.82 5.21
N LEU A 370 -16.85 12.51 5.27
CA LEU A 370 -16.51 11.59 4.18
C LEU A 370 -17.27 11.90 2.89
N LEU A 371 -18.54 12.32 2.98
CA LEU A 371 -19.33 12.75 1.83
C LEU A 371 -18.72 13.99 1.17
N LEU A 372 -18.33 14.99 1.97
CA LEU A 372 -17.65 16.19 1.47
C LEU A 372 -16.32 15.84 0.79
N ASP A 373 -15.50 15.00 1.43
CA ASP A 373 -14.22 14.55 0.87
C ASP A 373 -14.40 13.80 -0.47
N VAL A 374 -15.43 12.94 -0.57
CA VAL A 374 -15.75 12.22 -1.81
C VAL A 374 -16.28 13.17 -2.88
N GLU A 375 -17.14 14.13 -2.53
CA GLU A 375 -17.64 15.15 -3.44
C GLU A 375 -16.50 16.02 -4.01
N ASP A 376 -15.57 16.47 -3.16
CA ASP A 376 -14.39 17.23 -3.59
C ASP A 376 -13.53 16.45 -4.58
N LYS A 377 -13.31 15.15 -4.31
CA LYS A 377 -12.56 14.26 -5.21
C LYS A 377 -13.25 14.05 -6.55
N ILE A 378 -14.57 13.97 -6.58
CA ILE A 378 -15.36 13.88 -7.83
C ILE A 378 -15.24 15.19 -8.62
N ASN A 379 -15.37 16.34 -7.95
CA ASN A 379 -15.34 17.65 -8.60
C ASN A 379 -13.94 18.06 -9.09
N ALA A 380 -12.86 17.53 -8.50
CA ALA A 380 -11.49 17.77 -8.94
C ALA A 380 -11.23 17.34 -10.41
N VAL A 381 -12.06 16.45 -10.96
CA VAL A 381 -11.95 15.92 -12.32
C VAL A 381 -12.36 16.95 -13.37
N ASP A 382 -13.42 17.72 -13.08
CA ASP A 382 -14.05 18.67 -14.00
C ASP A 382 -13.16 19.90 -14.25
N VAL A 383 -12.40 20.34 -13.25
CA VAL A 383 -11.53 21.52 -13.32
C VAL A 383 -10.39 21.34 -14.33
N ALA A 384 -9.89 20.12 -14.52
CA ALA A 384 -8.79 19.83 -15.45
C ALA A 384 -9.20 19.79 -16.95
N VAL A 385 -10.50 19.72 -17.28
CA VAL A 385 -10.99 19.72 -18.68
C VAL A 385 -11.09 21.14 -19.25
N VAL A 386 -11.33 22.14 -18.41
CA VAL A 386 -11.72 23.48 -18.85
C VAL A 386 -10.55 24.29 -19.42
N VAL A 387 -9.30 23.89 -19.17
CA VAL A 387 -8.13 24.72 -19.52
C VAL A 387 -7.41 24.29 -20.80
N GLY A 388 -8.03 23.38 -21.57
CA GLY A 388 -7.65 23.12 -22.96
C GLY A 388 -8.17 24.17 -23.95
N HIS A 389 -8.95 25.15 -23.51
CA HIS A 389 -9.34 26.26 -24.37
C HIS A 389 -8.24 27.31 -24.41
N ASP A 390 -7.68 27.44 -25.62
CA ASP A 390 -6.86 28.54 -26.10
C ASP A 390 -7.20 29.83 -25.35
N HIS A 391 -6.32 30.24 -24.43
CA HIS A 391 -6.25 31.66 -24.11
C HIS A 391 -5.81 32.34 -25.39
N ASP A 392 -6.82 32.89 -26.06
CA ASP A 392 -6.75 33.70 -27.27
C ASP A 392 -5.51 34.59 -27.25
N GLU A 393 -4.88 34.63 -28.42
CA GLU A 393 -3.75 35.44 -28.84
C GLU A 393 -4.01 36.94 -28.58
N ALA A 394 -3.93 37.39 -27.34
CA ALA A 394 -3.60 38.78 -27.07
C ALA A 394 -2.11 38.93 -27.40
N MET A 395 -1.75 39.86 -28.30
CA MET A 395 -0.36 40.29 -28.47
C MET A 395 0.15 40.82 -27.13
N VAL A 396 0.78 39.95 -26.35
CA VAL A 396 1.48 40.32 -25.12
C VAL A 396 2.79 40.96 -25.54
N ASP A 397 3.09 42.15 -25.01
CA ASP A 397 4.40 42.79 -25.12
C ASP A 397 5.46 41.78 -24.65
N VAL A 398 6.20 41.22 -25.61
CA VAL A 398 7.21 40.18 -25.36
C VAL A 398 8.37 40.83 -24.63
N LEU A 399 8.46 40.58 -23.32
CA LEU A 399 9.57 41.04 -22.49
C LEU A 399 10.89 40.37 -22.91
N ASP A 400 12.02 41.09 -22.75
CA ASP A 400 13.34 40.50 -22.90
C ASP A 400 13.65 39.62 -21.67
N LEU A 401 13.71 38.30 -21.88
CA LEU A 401 14.01 37.30 -20.85
C LEU A 401 15.37 37.55 -20.16
N LYS A 402 16.30 38.28 -20.78
CA LYS A 402 17.59 38.61 -20.16
C LYS A 402 17.46 39.57 -18.98
N GLU A 403 16.53 40.52 -19.05
CA GLU A 403 16.22 41.43 -17.93
C GLU A 403 15.57 40.68 -16.76
N ILE A 404 14.94 39.53 -17.05
CA ILE A 404 14.25 38.66 -16.08
C ILE A 404 15.20 37.82 -15.23
N SER A 405 16.33 37.39 -15.81
CA SER A 405 17.31 36.56 -15.12
C SER A 405 18.00 37.22 -13.91
N VAL A 406 17.85 38.55 -13.74
CA VAL A 406 18.56 39.36 -12.73
C VAL A 406 17.79 39.49 -11.40
N GLY A 407 16.50 39.11 -11.33
CA GLY A 407 15.79 39.01 -10.05
C GLY A 407 14.26 38.94 -10.18
N LEU A 408 13.68 37.84 -9.69
CA LEU A 408 12.22 37.58 -9.71
C LEU A 408 11.37 38.60 -8.92
N ASN A 409 11.98 39.38 -8.03
CA ASN A 409 11.26 40.27 -7.11
C ASN A 409 10.76 41.59 -7.72
N ASN A 410 11.12 41.90 -8.97
CA ASN A 410 10.80 43.19 -9.62
C ASN A 410 9.85 43.06 -10.83
N PHE A 411 9.07 41.97 -10.92
CA PHE A 411 8.34 41.64 -12.15
C PHE A 411 6.94 42.28 -12.28
N PRO A 412 6.58 42.79 -13.48
CA PRO A 412 5.34 43.54 -13.71
C PRO A 412 4.04 42.71 -13.68
N SER A 413 4.10 41.38 -13.72
CA SER A 413 3.01 40.45 -13.36
C SER A 413 3.46 39.01 -13.64
N LYS A 414 3.14 38.07 -12.76
CA LYS A 414 3.34 36.62 -12.95
C LYS A 414 2.78 36.13 -14.30
N ALA A 415 1.60 36.66 -14.70
CA ALA A 415 0.92 36.26 -15.93
C ALA A 415 1.71 36.65 -17.19
N ILE A 416 2.30 37.86 -17.22
CA ILE A 416 3.10 38.35 -18.36
C ILE A 416 4.38 37.52 -18.49
N LEU A 417 5.01 37.20 -17.36
CA LEU A 417 6.20 36.37 -17.31
C LEU A 417 5.92 34.97 -17.88
N LEU A 418 4.86 34.31 -17.41
CA LEU A 418 4.46 32.99 -17.90
C LEU A 418 4.05 33.01 -19.37
N ALA A 419 3.27 34.01 -19.81
CA ALA A 419 2.90 34.15 -21.23
C ALA A 419 4.12 34.31 -22.14
N THR A 420 5.08 35.16 -21.74
CA THR A 420 6.34 35.36 -22.48
C THR A 420 7.14 34.06 -22.54
N LEU A 421 7.27 33.36 -21.42
CA LEU A 421 8.01 32.11 -21.31
C LEU A 421 7.36 31.00 -22.15
N PHE A 422 6.04 30.85 -22.06
CA PHE A 422 5.28 29.88 -22.85
C PHE A 422 5.41 30.15 -24.34
N HIS A 423 5.28 31.41 -24.77
CA HIS A 423 5.48 31.79 -26.17
C HIS A 423 6.89 31.41 -26.63
N LYS A 424 7.93 31.78 -25.88
CA LYS A 424 9.32 31.48 -26.25
C LYS A 424 9.61 29.98 -26.31
N LEU A 425 9.16 29.20 -25.33
CA LEU A 425 9.36 27.74 -25.33
C LEU A 425 8.55 27.03 -26.43
N ARG A 426 7.43 27.61 -26.89
CA ARG A 426 6.56 27.05 -27.93
C ARG A 426 7.07 27.27 -29.36
N ILE A 427 7.99 28.21 -29.59
CA ILE A 427 8.57 28.53 -30.93
C ILE A 427 9.22 27.30 -31.63
N GLY A 428 9.35 26.17 -30.94
CA GLY A 428 9.68 24.90 -31.56
C GLY A 428 11.19 24.73 -31.76
N LYS A 429 11.61 23.47 -31.85
CA LYS A 429 13.03 23.06 -31.85
C LYS A 429 13.84 23.63 -33.02
N ASP A 430 13.17 24.01 -34.09
CA ASP A 430 13.79 24.36 -35.37
C ASP A 430 13.90 25.87 -35.60
N GLU A 431 13.40 26.71 -34.68
CA GLU A 431 13.44 28.17 -34.85
C GLU A 431 14.09 28.91 -33.68
N ILE A 432 14.19 28.27 -32.51
CA ILE A 432 14.77 28.91 -31.32
C ILE A 432 16.30 28.90 -31.30
N GLU A 433 16.90 30.05 -30.99
CA GLU A 433 18.32 30.18 -30.73
C GLU A 433 18.72 29.55 -29.38
N LEU A 434 19.89 28.91 -29.31
CA LEU A 434 20.40 28.24 -28.10
C LEU A 434 20.45 29.18 -26.89
N SER A 435 20.86 30.44 -27.10
CA SER A 435 20.97 31.47 -26.06
C SER A 435 19.61 31.83 -25.44
N THR A 436 18.58 31.92 -26.27
CA THR A 436 17.21 32.20 -25.84
C THR A 436 16.68 31.03 -25.04
N LEU A 437 16.88 29.79 -25.52
CA LEU A 437 16.43 28.59 -24.82
C LEU A 437 17.14 28.41 -23.47
N GLN A 438 18.45 28.67 -23.37
CA GLN A 438 19.18 28.65 -22.11
C GLN A 438 18.62 29.67 -21.11
N THR A 439 18.28 30.87 -21.58
CA THR A 439 17.69 31.91 -20.72
C THR A 439 16.29 31.50 -20.28
N SER A 440 15.46 30.95 -21.18
CA SER A 440 14.14 30.42 -20.83
C SER A 440 14.21 29.30 -19.79
N LEU A 441 15.17 28.38 -19.90
CA LEU A 441 15.35 27.31 -18.92
C LEU A 441 15.82 27.85 -17.56
N ASN A 442 16.74 28.81 -17.52
CA ASN A 442 17.16 29.43 -16.27
C ASN A 442 15.99 30.12 -15.56
N VAL A 443 15.14 30.84 -16.30
CA VAL A 443 13.92 31.45 -15.75
C VAL A 443 12.95 30.36 -15.25
N THR A 444 12.78 29.28 -16.02
CA THR A 444 11.93 28.14 -15.63
C THR A 444 12.41 27.49 -14.33
N GLU A 445 13.71 27.27 -14.21
CA GLU A 445 14.33 26.72 -12.99
C GLU A 445 14.10 27.64 -11.79
N GLN A 446 14.30 28.95 -11.96
CA GLN A 446 14.06 29.92 -10.91
C GLN A 446 12.58 29.96 -10.48
N LEU A 447 11.64 29.83 -11.42
CA LEU A 447 10.21 29.75 -11.12
C LEU A 447 9.86 28.51 -10.30
N ILE A 448 10.40 27.36 -10.67
CA ILE A 448 10.15 26.09 -9.98
C ILE A 448 10.79 26.09 -8.59
N LYS A 449 12.02 26.61 -8.45
CA LYS A 449 12.70 26.76 -7.15
C LYS A 449 11.94 27.68 -6.19
N ASN A 450 11.33 28.75 -6.71
CA ASN A 450 10.60 29.74 -5.92
C ASN A 450 9.07 29.58 -6.01
N LYS A 451 8.58 28.36 -6.28
CA LYS A 451 7.16 28.06 -6.53
C LYS A 451 6.21 28.61 -5.45
N GLU A 452 6.62 28.56 -4.18
CA GLU A 452 5.84 29.06 -3.05
C GLU A 452 5.77 30.59 -3.02
N GLN A 453 6.89 31.27 -3.29
CA GLN A 453 6.95 32.74 -3.27
C GLN A 453 6.14 33.36 -4.41
N ILE A 454 6.05 32.67 -5.54
CA ILE A 454 5.38 33.14 -6.76
C ILE A 454 3.97 32.57 -6.89
N ASN A 455 3.52 31.74 -5.94
CA ASN A 455 2.25 31.01 -5.99
C ASN A 455 2.05 30.27 -7.32
N LEU A 456 3.08 29.53 -7.76
CA LEU A 456 3.05 28.79 -9.02
C LEU A 456 2.16 27.56 -8.88
N THR A 457 1.04 27.55 -9.62
CA THR A 457 0.04 26.48 -9.58
C THR A 457 0.59 25.18 -10.18
N MET A 458 0.00 24.04 -9.80
CA MET A 458 0.35 22.74 -10.37
C MET A 458 0.14 22.70 -11.89
N GLU A 459 -0.86 23.42 -12.40
CA GLU A 459 -1.15 23.52 -13.82
C GLU A 459 -0.05 24.27 -14.58
N GLU A 460 0.38 25.42 -14.07
CA GLU A 460 1.48 26.18 -14.67
C GLU A 460 2.79 25.38 -14.65
N GLN A 461 3.05 24.64 -13.56
CA GLN A 461 4.20 23.72 -13.48
C GLN A 461 4.10 22.61 -14.54
N SER A 462 2.92 22.03 -14.72
CA SER A 462 2.65 21.00 -15.73
C SER A 462 2.93 21.54 -17.14
N LYS A 463 2.43 22.73 -17.44
CA LYS A 463 2.64 23.39 -18.74
C LYS A 463 4.11 23.69 -19.00
N LEU A 464 4.85 24.16 -17.99
CA LEU A 464 6.30 24.37 -18.10
C LEU A 464 7.03 23.07 -18.43
N CYS A 465 6.69 21.98 -17.72
CA CYS A 465 7.29 20.66 -17.96
C CYS A 465 7.00 20.18 -19.38
N GLU A 466 5.75 20.22 -19.83
CA GLU A 466 5.36 19.84 -21.19
C GLU A 466 6.14 20.60 -22.26
N LEU A 467 6.39 21.90 -22.04
CA LEU A 467 7.09 22.76 -23.00
C LEU A 467 8.60 22.51 -23.03
N ILE A 468 9.22 22.11 -21.91
CA ILE A 468 10.67 21.83 -21.88
C ILE A 468 11.02 20.40 -22.31
N LEU A 469 10.11 19.44 -22.09
CA LEU A 469 10.34 18.01 -22.37
C LEU A 469 10.87 17.73 -23.79
N PRO A 470 10.32 18.32 -24.86
CA PRO A 470 10.80 18.05 -26.21
C PRO A 470 12.32 18.32 -26.35
N TYR A 471 12.85 19.31 -25.65
CA TYR A 471 14.25 19.72 -25.74
C TYR A 471 15.24 18.75 -25.04
N LEU A 472 14.76 17.68 -24.38
CA LEU A 472 15.60 16.54 -23.97
C LEU A 472 16.17 15.78 -25.18
N GLN A 473 15.45 15.77 -26.30
CA GLN A 473 15.92 15.12 -27.51
C GLN A 473 17.10 15.89 -28.12
N LYS A 474 18.14 15.14 -28.53
CA LYS A 474 19.33 15.71 -29.17
C LYS A 474 18.99 16.53 -30.43
N ASN A 475 19.21 17.83 -30.38
CA ASN A 475 19.12 18.71 -31.55
C ASN A 475 20.46 18.77 -32.31
N LYS A 476 20.47 18.30 -33.56
CA LYS A 476 21.69 18.26 -34.40
C LYS A 476 22.25 19.66 -34.71
N ARG A 477 21.45 20.72 -34.62
CA ARG A 477 21.89 22.10 -34.87
C ARG A 477 22.85 22.61 -33.80
N PHE A 478 22.79 22.04 -32.59
CA PHE A 478 23.70 22.38 -31.50
C PHE A 478 24.94 21.47 -31.47
N VAL A 479 25.15 20.67 -32.52
CA VAL A 479 26.30 19.76 -32.62
C VAL A 479 27.25 20.27 -33.70
N ASN A 480 28.37 20.83 -33.27
CA ASN A 480 29.43 21.28 -34.14
C ASN A 480 30.45 20.17 -34.37
N ILE A 481 30.80 19.89 -35.63
CA ILE A 481 31.84 18.91 -35.97
C ILE A 481 33.06 19.65 -36.48
N LEU A 482 34.10 19.72 -35.65
CA LEU A 482 35.41 20.22 -36.05
C LEU A 482 36.19 19.08 -36.70
N LYS A 483 36.61 19.28 -37.96
CA LYS A 483 37.43 18.31 -38.71
C LYS A 483 38.80 18.91 -39.01
N VAL A 484 39.85 18.25 -38.51
CA VAL A 484 41.24 18.63 -38.76
C VAL A 484 41.98 17.41 -39.32
N GLY A 485 42.18 17.37 -40.64
CA GLY A 485 42.70 16.19 -41.35
C GLY A 485 41.79 14.96 -41.18
N ASN A 486 42.32 13.88 -40.62
CA ASN A 486 41.58 12.66 -40.30
C ASN A 486 40.91 12.67 -38.91
N MET A 487 41.21 13.68 -38.07
CA MET A 487 40.58 13.82 -36.77
C MET A 487 39.22 14.52 -36.90
N LYS A 488 38.20 13.97 -36.24
CA LYS A 488 36.87 14.57 -36.09
C LYS A 488 36.58 14.72 -34.60
N GLN A 489 36.35 15.95 -34.15
CA GLN A 489 35.86 16.24 -32.80
C GLN A 489 34.41 16.73 -32.90
N LYS A 490 33.51 16.11 -32.13
CA LYS A 490 32.12 16.55 -32.00
C LYS A 490 31.99 17.38 -30.72
N ILE A 491 31.52 18.61 -30.85
CA ILE A 491 31.18 19.50 -29.75
C ILE A 491 29.66 19.56 -29.69
N ASP A 492 29.07 19.21 -28.54
CA ASP A 492 27.62 19.16 -28.33
C ASP A 492 27.22 20.28 -27.36
N ASP A 493 26.96 21.47 -27.91
CA ASP A 493 26.60 22.67 -27.14
C ASP A 493 25.20 22.54 -26.51
N GLY A 494 24.41 21.57 -26.98
CA GLY A 494 23.11 21.21 -26.41
C GLY A 494 23.19 20.22 -25.24
N LYS A 495 24.38 19.76 -24.82
CA LYS A 495 24.51 18.88 -23.64
C LYS A 495 24.13 19.59 -22.35
N SER A 496 24.68 20.78 -22.09
CA SER A 496 24.37 21.56 -20.89
C SER A 496 22.88 21.87 -20.77
N LEU A 497 22.22 22.11 -21.91
CA LEU A 497 20.80 22.36 -22.00
C LEU A 497 19.95 21.19 -21.50
N ARG A 498 20.28 19.98 -21.95
CA ARG A 498 19.59 18.75 -21.51
C ARG A 498 19.81 18.48 -20.04
N LEU A 499 21.01 18.74 -19.54
CA LEU A 499 21.32 18.64 -18.10
C LEU A 499 20.47 19.63 -17.28
N SER A 500 20.35 20.88 -17.73
CA SER A 500 19.47 21.87 -17.08
C SER A 500 18.01 21.41 -17.03
N ILE A 501 17.51 20.77 -18.10
CA ILE A 501 16.14 20.22 -18.09
C ILE A 501 16.01 19.10 -17.06
N LEU A 502 16.97 18.18 -16.97
CA LEU A 502 16.94 17.12 -15.94
C LEU A 502 16.97 17.71 -14.53
N VAL A 503 17.78 18.74 -14.28
CA VAL A 503 17.84 19.45 -13.00
C VAL A 503 16.49 20.10 -12.67
N ILE A 504 15.83 20.72 -13.66
CA ILE A 504 14.48 21.27 -13.49
C ILE A 504 13.49 20.16 -13.13
N LEU A 505 13.45 19.07 -13.90
CA LEU A 505 12.51 17.96 -13.68
C LEU A 505 12.71 17.28 -12.32
N GLN A 506 13.94 17.22 -11.82
CA GLN A 506 14.26 16.71 -10.48
C GLN A 506 13.65 17.56 -9.37
N GLN A 507 13.54 18.88 -9.57
CA GLN A 507 13.01 19.83 -8.58
C GLN A 507 11.48 19.90 -8.56
N VAL A 508 10.81 19.33 -9.55
CA VAL A 508 9.35 19.33 -9.60
C VAL A 508 8.81 18.16 -8.78
N ASP A 509 8.14 18.47 -7.67
CA ASP A 509 7.66 17.44 -6.74
C ASP A 509 6.20 17.04 -6.97
N GLU A 510 5.32 17.94 -7.42
CA GLU A 510 3.88 17.69 -7.45
C GLU A 510 3.31 17.96 -8.84
N LEU A 511 3.18 16.90 -9.62
CA LEU A 511 2.55 16.95 -10.93
C LEU A 511 1.42 15.93 -11.06
N PRO A 512 0.46 16.19 -11.96
CA PRO A 512 -0.53 15.21 -12.36
C PRO A 512 0.13 13.93 -12.91
N PHE A 513 -0.50 12.78 -12.63
CA PHE A 513 0.02 11.46 -13.02
C PHE A 513 0.30 11.34 -14.53
N ASN A 514 -0.59 11.85 -15.38
CA ASN A 514 -0.41 11.85 -16.84
C ASN A 514 0.83 12.63 -17.28
N VAL A 515 1.11 13.79 -16.67
CA VAL A 515 2.32 14.59 -16.95
C VAL A 515 3.57 13.84 -16.49
N CYS A 516 3.52 13.23 -15.31
CA CYS A 516 4.60 12.37 -14.80
C CYS A 516 4.88 11.18 -15.73
N GLY A 517 3.84 10.56 -16.31
CA GLY A 517 3.97 9.50 -17.31
C GLY A 517 4.73 9.96 -18.55
N GLU A 518 4.38 11.13 -19.09
CA GLU A 518 5.08 11.73 -20.24
C GLU A 518 6.54 12.10 -19.91
N ILE A 519 6.80 12.64 -18.72
CA ILE A 519 8.17 12.89 -18.24
C ILE A 519 8.95 11.57 -18.18
N LEU A 520 8.37 10.56 -17.56
CA LEU A 520 9.00 9.25 -17.36
C LEU A 520 9.39 8.62 -18.71
N LYS A 521 8.46 8.58 -19.66
CA LYS A 521 8.70 8.08 -21.02
C LYS A 521 9.80 8.87 -21.72
N THR A 522 9.70 10.20 -21.72
CA THR A 522 10.67 11.07 -22.41
C THR A 522 12.08 10.94 -21.82
N VAL A 523 12.21 10.84 -20.50
CA VAL A 523 13.51 10.64 -19.83
C VAL A 523 14.11 9.28 -20.17
N ILE A 524 13.31 8.23 -20.24
CA ILE A 524 13.75 6.89 -20.63
C ILE A 524 14.20 6.86 -22.09
N ASP A 525 13.44 7.48 -22.99
CA ASP A 525 13.72 7.48 -24.43
C ASP A 525 14.99 8.26 -24.79
N TYR A 526 15.23 9.38 -24.10
CA TYR A 526 16.29 10.32 -24.51
C TYR A 526 17.45 10.44 -23.55
N SER A 527 17.29 10.21 -22.25
CA SER A 527 18.32 10.54 -21.26
C SER A 527 19.10 9.32 -20.76
N LEU A 528 18.53 8.11 -20.82
CA LEU A 528 19.23 6.88 -20.42
C LEU A 528 20.31 6.42 -21.43
N LEU A 529 20.36 7.02 -22.62
CA LEU A 529 21.35 6.76 -23.69
C LEU A 529 22.56 7.72 -23.67
N HIS A 530 22.67 8.57 -22.66
CA HIS A 530 23.63 9.68 -22.63
C HIS A 530 24.76 9.46 -21.61
N THR A 531 25.68 10.43 -21.51
CA THR A 531 26.92 10.30 -20.72
C THR A 531 26.66 10.11 -19.22
N GLN A 532 27.66 9.60 -18.46
CA GLN A 532 27.53 9.23 -17.04
C GLN A 532 26.87 10.29 -16.12
N ASP A 533 27.11 11.58 -16.35
CA ASP A 533 26.52 12.66 -15.54
C ASP A 533 25.00 12.76 -15.72
N ASP A 534 24.52 12.65 -16.96
CA ASP A 534 23.10 12.73 -17.31
C ASP A 534 22.35 11.49 -16.80
N LEU A 535 23.03 10.34 -16.82
CA LEU A 535 22.49 9.04 -16.43
C LEU A 535 22.09 9.00 -14.95
N SER A 536 22.90 9.58 -14.05
CA SER A 536 22.58 9.55 -12.61
C SER A 536 21.31 10.32 -12.28
N LEU A 537 21.15 11.52 -12.85
CA LEU A 537 19.95 12.35 -12.68
C LEU A 537 18.73 11.69 -13.33
N ALA A 538 18.88 11.13 -14.54
CA ALA A 538 17.80 10.44 -15.22
C ALA A 538 17.30 9.23 -14.42
N ILE A 539 18.20 8.39 -13.88
CA ILE A 539 17.83 7.26 -13.04
C ILE A 539 17.12 7.72 -11.77
N GLU A 540 17.56 8.81 -11.14
CA GLU A 540 16.91 9.35 -9.94
C GLU A 540 15.47 9.81 -10.23
N ILE A 541 15.27 10.56 -11.32
CA ILE A 541 13.93 10.99 -11.75
C ILE A 541 13.03 9.79 -12.02
N VAL A 542 13.52 8.82 -12.81
CA VAL A 542 12.81 7.57 -13.13
C VAL A 542 12.43 6.83 -11.85
N SER A 543 13.39 6.66 -10.94
CA SER A 543 13.18 5.97 -9.67
C SER A 543 12.11 6.65 -8.83
N ARG A 544 12.23 7.96 -8.64
CA ARG A 544 11.28 8.76 -7.86
C ARG A 544 9.86 8.68 -8.43
N LEU A 545 9.70 8.80 -9.75
CA LEU A 545 8.39 8.75 -10.40
C LEU A 545 7.76 7.36 -10.32
N ILE A 546 8.55 6.29 -10.55
CA ILE A 546 8.07 4.92 -10.40
C ILE A 546 7.65 4.66 -8.96
N VAL A 547 8.50 4.97 -7.97
CA VAL A 547 8.17 4.77 -6.54
C VAL A 547 6.86 5.45 -6.17
N ARG A 548 6.66 6.68 -6.64
CA ARG A 548 5.49 7.50 -6.29
C ARG A 548 4.21 7.02 -6.95
N TYR A 549 4.28 6.63 -8.23
CA TYR A 549 3.09 6.34 -9.04
C TYR A 549 2.95 4.87 -9.42
N TYR A 550 3.74 3.96 -8.84
CA TYR A 550 3.71 2.53 -9.15
C TYR A 550 2.30 1.93 -9.11
N HIS A 551 1.53 2.20 -8.06
CA HIS A 551 0.16 1.70 -7.95
C HIS A 551 -0.78 2.32 -8.99
N ALA A 552 -0.53 3.56 -9.41
CA ALA A 552 -1.28 4.19 -10.49
C ALA A 552 -0.97 3.55 -11.85
N PHE A 553 0.31 3.22 -12.10
CA PHE A 553 0.68 2.42 -13.26
C PHE A 553 0.06 1.02 -13.21
N GLU A 554 0.19 0.30 -12.09
CA GLU A 554 -0.36 -1.05 -11.95
C GLU A 554 -1.88 -1.09 -12.11
N GLY A 555 -2.58 -0.08 -11.59
CA GLY A 555 -4.04 -0.03 -11.56
C GLY A 555 -4.70 0.63 -12.78
N LEU A 556 -4.10 1.63 -13.41
CA LEU A 556 -4.77 2.44 -14.44
C LEU A 556 -4.14 2.30 -15.84
N ASP A 557 -2.83 2.07 -15.91
CA ASP A 557 -2.05 2.14 -17.15
C ASP A 557 -1.01 1.02 -17.24
N LYS A 558 -1.39 -0.20 -16.83
CA LYS A 558 -0.45 -1.34 -16.71
C LYS A 558 0.23 -1.67 -18.04
N ASP A 559 -0.55 -1.74 -19.11
CA ASP A 559 -0.04 -2.07 -20.44
C ASP A 559 0.88 -0.96 -20.96
N TRP A 560 0.48 0.30 -20.78
CA TRP A 560 1.32 1.46 -21.12
C TRP A 560 2.65 1.45 -20.35
N TYR A 561 2.63 1.14 -19.04
CA TYR A 561 3.83 1.03 -18.22
C TYR A 561 4.75 -0.09 -18.70
N ASN A 562 4.17 -1.26 -19.02
CA ASN A 562 4.94 -2.38 -19.53
C ASN A 562 5.64 -2.07 -20.85
N GLU A 563 4.94 -1.39 -21.76
CA GLU A 563 5.45 -1.03 -23.09
C GLU A 563 6.44 0.15 -23.06
N ASN A 564 6.13 1.22 -22.32
CA ASN A 564 6.86 2.50 -22.40
C ASN A 564 7.90 2.69 -21.28
N VAL A 565 7.85 1.87 -20.22
CA VAL A 565 8.74 2.01 -19.06
C VAL A 565 9.51 0.72 -18.79
N TYR A 566 8.80 -0.37 -18.48
CA TYR A 566 9.43 -1.61 -18.06
C TYR A 566 10.30 -2.23 -19.17
N SER A 567 9.73 -2.45 -20.36
CA SER A 567 10.45 -3.09 -21.47
C SER A 567 11.67 -2.26 -21.92
N PRO A 568 11.57 -0.93 -22.07
CA PRO A 568 12.74 -0.08 -22.32
C PRO A 568 13.82 -0.19 -21.24
N LEU A 569 13.46 -0.14 -19.95
CA LEU A 569 14.43 -0.28 -18.85
C LEU A 569 15.13 -1.65 -18.85
N VAL A 570 14.41 -2.72 -19.15
CA VAL A 570 15.00 -4.06 -19.33
C VAL A 570 15.98 -4.08 -20.49
N ASN A 571 15.65 -3.47 -21.63
CA ASN A 571 16.55 -3.36 -22.76
C ASN A 571 17.83 -2.56 -22.40
N TYR A 572 17.69 -1.49 -21.62
CA TYR A 572 18.84 -0.69 -21.14
C TYR A 572 19.76 -1.43 -20.20
N ARG A 573 19.23 -2.34 -19.36
CA ARG A 573 20.01 -3.19 -18.46
C ARG A 573 21.14 -3.94 -19.18
N PHE A 574 20.98 -4.23 -20.47
CA PHE A 574 21.96 -4.99 -21.26
C PHE A 574 22.97 -4.10 -22.01
N ALA A 575 22.86 -2.77 -21.93
CA ALA A 575 23.67 -1.85 -22.74
C ALA A 575 24.91 -1.29 -22.03
N GLU A 576 24.88 -1.05 -20.70
CA GLU A 576 25.97 -0.39 -19.97
C GLU A 576 26.17 -0.96 -18.53
N PRO A 577 27.40 -1.35 -18.11
CA PRO A 577 27.63 -2.05 -16.84
C PRO A 577 27.26 -1.27 -15.57
N ASP A 578 27.50 0.05 -15.53
CA ASP A 578 27.20 0.87 -14.35
C ASP A 578 25.70 1.18 -14.23
N ALA A 579 25.03 1.39 -15.37
CA ALA A 579 23.57 1.52 -15.45
C ALA A 579 22.88 0.22 -15.04
N GLN A 580 23.47 -0.93 -15.41
CA GLN A 580 22.93 -2.26 -15.16
C GLN A 580 22.65 -2.50 -13.68
N ARG A 581 23.54 -2.12 -12.76
CA ARG A 581 23.32 -2.35 -11.32
C ARG A 581 22.15 -1.55 -10.78
N ARG A 582 22.11 -0.24 -11.03
CA ARG A 582 21.05 0.65 -10.51
C ARG A 582 19.69 0.35 -11.15
N ILE A 583 19.66 0.07 -12.45
CA ILE A 583 18.44 -0.35 -13.14
C ILE A 583 18.01 -1.74 -12.64
N SER A 584 18.94 -2.66 -12.34
CA SER A 584 18.58 -3.96 -11.75
C SER A 584 18.01 -3.83 -10.34
N GLU A 585 18.54 -2.93 -9.52
CA GLU A 585 18.01 -2.63 -8.18
C GLU A 585 16.62 -1.96 -8.25
N LEU A 586 16.42 -1.04 -9.20
CA LEU A 586 15.12 -0.44 -9.48
C LEU A 586 14.11 -1.50 -9.94
N LEU A 587 14.48 -2.29 -10.95
CA LEU A 587 13.62 -3.32 -11.51
C LEU A 587 13.33 -4.41 -10.48
N SER A 588 14.30 -4.84 -9.65
CA SER A 588 14.06 -5.84 -8.60
C SER A 588 13.06 -5.38 -7.55
N LYS A 589 13.09 -4.09 -7.20
CA LYS A 589 12.16 -3.48 -6.25
C LYS A 589 10.74 -3.30 -6.81
N TYR A 590 10.60 -3.13 -8.12
CA TYR A 590 9.33 -2.83 -8.80
C TYR A 590 8.98 -3.81 -9.93
N LYS A 591 9.43 -5.07 -9.81
CA LYS A 591 9.03 -6.15 -10.73
C LYS A 591 7.50 -6.32 -10.65
N SER A 592 6.79 -5.74 -11.61
CA SER A 592 5.49 -6.24 -12.05
C SER A 592 5.68 -6.88 -13.42
N PHE A 593 5.41 -8.18 -13.47
CA PHE A 593 5.08 -8.98 -14.67
C PHE A 593 5.96 -8.81 -15.91
N ALA A 594 7.02 -9.62 -15.96
CA ALA A 594 7.58 -10.06 -17.24
C ALA A 594 7.66 -11.57 -17.29
N VAL A 595 6.51 -12.25 -17.20
CA VAL A 595 6.30 -13.53 -17.87
C VAL A 595 4.82 -13.65 -18.24
N SER A 596 4.40 -13.04 -19.35
CA SER A 596 3.49 -13.73 -20.24
C SER A 596 4.30 -14.08 -21.48
N LYS A 597 4.93 -15.26 -21.47
CA LYS A 597 5.22 -15.91 -22.74
C LYS A 597 3.87 -16.06 -23.45
N SER A 598 3.76 -15.44 -24.62
CA SER A 598 2.77 -15.79 -25.63
C SER A 598 2.59 -17.30 -25.67
N ILE A 599 1.36 -17.77 -25.39
CA ILE A 599 0.86 -19.05 -25.91
C ILE A 599 0.58 -18.83 -27.39
#